data_AF-A0A1B6IUK1-F1
#
_entry.id   AF-A0A1B6IUK1-F1
#
_cell.length_a   1.000
_cell.length_b   1.000
_cell.length_c   1.000
_cell.angle_alpha   90.00
_cell.angle_beta   90.00
_cell.angle_gamma   90.00
#
_symmetry.space_group_name_H-M   'P 1'
#
loop_
_entity.id
_entity.type
_entity.pdbx_description
1 polymer ?
#
loop_
_entity_poly.entity_id
_entity_poly.type
_entity_poly.pdbx_seq_one_letter_code
_entity_poly.pdbx_strand_id
1 'polypeptide(L)'
;LAVNYYSEIIISQCKEYEREFGVRIIYSKEDSPLGTGGPLALAEKYLRGSSFFVMNSDICCNADLDAMKRTYAESDYLATIMTYPVDDPTKYGLIKINGDGITSFIEKPKTRGEEAGPWIINAGIYIFSDEVLNYIQLR
;
A
#
# COMPACT_ATOMS: atom_id res chain seq x y z
N LEU A 1 4.12 10.06 5.64
CA LEU A 1 5.15 9.81 4.61
C LEU A 1 6.33 9.10 5.26
N ALA A 2 6.59 7.85 4.86
CA ALA A 2 7.80 7.13 5.26
C ALA A 2 8.98 7.69 4.48
N VAL A 3 10.04 8.12 5.15
CA VAL A 3 11.23 8.69 4.51
C VAL A 3 12.49 8.05 5.10
N ASN A 4 13.47 7.81 4.24
CA ASN A 4 14.77 7.29 4.62
C ASN A 4 15.87 8.00 3.80
N TYR A 5 16.24 7.46 2.65
CA TYR A 5 17.28 8.02 1.79
C TYR A 5 16.87 9.40 1.22
N TYR A 6 17.80 10.36 1.23
CA TYR A 6 17.57 11.76 0.84
C TYR A 6 16.34 12.43 1.52
N SER A 7 16.01 12.02 2.75
CA SER A 7 14.85 12.55 3.49
C SER A 7 14.82 14.07 3.56
N GLU A 8 15.97 14.74 3.68
CA GLU A 8 16.05 16.20 3.78
C GLU A 8 15.51 16.90 2.52
N ILE A 9 15.80 16.37 1.33
CA ILE A 9 15.32 16.92 0.05
C ILE A 9 13.81 16.72 -0.06
N ILE A 10 13.34 15.50 0.25
CA ILE A 10 11.92 15.15 0.22
C ILE A 10 11.14 16.06 1.19
N ILE A 11 11.61 16.20 2.42
CA ILE A 11 10.98 17.04 3.45
C ILE A 11 10.96 18.50 3.00
N SER A 12 12.04 19.01 2.41
CA SER A 12 12.10 20.39 1.92
C SER A 12 11.02 20.67 0.87
N GLN A 13 10.88 19.79 -0.11
CA GLN A 13 9.87 19.90 -1.17
C GLN A 13 8.45 19.71 -0.62
N CYS A 14 8.23 18.71 0.24
CA CYS A 14 6.92 18.48 0.83
C CYS A 14 6.43 19.66 1.69
N LYS A 15 7.32 20.42 2.33
CA LYS A 15 6.94 21.67 3.04
C LYS A 15 6.39 22.75 2.10
N GLU A 16 6.85 22.80 0.86
CA GLU A 16 6.28 23.69 -0.16
C GLU A 16 4.86 23.23 -0.52
N TYR A 17 4.67 21.93 -0.74
CA TYR A 17 3.37 21.34 -1.04
C TYR A 17 2.35 21.42 0.12
N GLU A 18 2.79 21.33 1.38
CA GLU A 18 1.90 21.59 2.53
C GLU A 18 1.25 22.98 2.43
N ARG A 19 2.03 23.99 2.04
CA ARG A 19 1.53 25.36 1.87
C ARG A 19 0.65 25.51 0.63
N GLU A 20 1.05 24.90 -0.47
CA GLU A 20 0.33 24.99 -1.75
C GLU A 20 -1.05 24.32 -1.68
N PHE A 21 -1.12 23.11 -1.13
CA PHE A 21 -2.34 22.31 -1.12
C PHE A 21 -3.12 22.39 0.20
N GLY A 22 -2.60 23.09 1.22
CA GLY A 22 -3.26 23.23 2.52
C GLY A 22 -3.37 21.90 3.28
N VAL A 23 -2.45 20.97 3.05
CA VAL A 23 -2.42 19.65 3.68
C VAL A 23 -1.36 19.60 4.78
N ARG A 24 -1.54 18.67 5.74
CA ARG A 24 -0.53 18.38 6.76
C ARG A 24 0.20 17.09 6.38
N ILE A 25 1.52 17.16 6.25
CA ILE A 25 2.39 16.02 5.95
C ILE A 25 3.19 15.68 7.20
N ILE A 26 2.96 14.48 7.71
CA ILE A 26 3.71 13.92 8.84
C ILE A 26 4.78 12.97 8.28
N TYR A 27 6.02 13.16 8.70
CA TYR A 27 7.16 12.37 8.26
C TYR A 27 7.50 11.33 9.33
N SER A 28 7.62 10.08 8.91
CA SER A 28 8.22 9.01 9.70
C SER A 28 9.60 8.76 9.14
N LYS A 29 10.65 9.25 9.83
CA LYS A 29 12.04 9.03 9.44
C LYS A 29 12.51 7.73 10.07
N GLU A 30 12.89 6.77 9.24
CA GLU A 30 13.48 5.53 9.71
C GLU A 30 15.01 5.68 9.79
N ASP A 31 15.58 5.43 10.96
CA ASP A 31 17.04 5.43 11.15
C ASP A 31 17.70 4.16 10.57
N SER A 32 16.92 3.08 10.43
CA SER A 32 17.31 1.81 9.80
C SER A 32 16.12 1.21 9.04
N PRO A 33 16.34 0.35 8.01
CA PRO A 33 15.24 -0.24 7.25
C PRO A 33 14.41 -1.19 8.14
N LEU A 34 13.14 -0.84 8.39
CA LEU A 34 12.22 -1.65 9.21
C LEU A 34 11.30 -2.55 8.37
N GLY A 35 11.59 -2.69 7.08
CA GLY A 35 10.73 -3.35 6.10
C GLY A 35 9.47 -2.53 5.78
N THR A 36 8.64 -3.04 4.86
CA THR A 36 7.49 -2.28 4.32
C THR A 36 6.42 -1.95 5.38
N GLY A 37 6.30 -2.76 6.43
CA GLY A 37 5.34 -2.53 7.52
C GLY A 37 5.84 -1.60 8.63
N GLY A 38 7.15 -1.39 8.77
CA GLY A 38 7.75 -0.57 9.83
C GLY A 38 7.20 0.85 9.93
N PRO A 39 7.02 1.58 8.81
CA PRO A 39 6.47 2.92 8.86
C PRO A 39 5.04 2.99 9.39
N LEU A 40 4.25 1.93 9.21
CA LEU A 40 2.87 1.87 9.70
C LEU A 40 2.84 1.75 11.23
N ALA A 41 3.74 0.95 11.80
CA ALA A 41 3.87 0.85 13.25
C ALA A 41 4.35 2.18 13.87
N LEU A 42 5.31 2.87 13.24
CA LEU A 42 5.74 4.21 13.70
C LEU A 42 4.62 5.26 13.60
N ALA A 43 3.71 5.10 12.64
CA ALA A 43 2.58 5.98 12.40
C ALA A 43 1.31 5.60 13.17
N GLU A 44 1.31 4.52 13.96
CA GLU A 44 0.11 3.95 14.61
C GLU A 44 -0.74 5.01 15.32
N LYS A 45 -0.12 5.91 16.08
CA LYS A 45 -0.80 6.98 16.82
C LYS A 45 -1.61 7.95 15.95
N TYR A 46 -1.33 8.02 14.65
CA TYR A 46 -2.05 8.85 13.69
C TYR A 46 -3.08 8.06 12.88
N LEU A 47 -2.94 6.73 12.83
CA LEU A 47 -3.74 5.84 11.98
C LEU A 47 -4.86 5.15 12.77
N ARG A 48 -4.72 5.00 14.08
CA ARG A 48 -5.77 4.42 14.93
C ARG A 48 -7.08 5.21 14.91
N GLY A 49 -8.20 4.49 14.94
CA GLY A 49 -9.55 5.02 15.02
C GLY A 49 -10.26 5.24 13.69
N SER A 50 -9.58 5.01 12.56
CA SER A 50 -10.18 5.16 11.23
C SER A 50 -9.47 4.29 10.19
N SER A 51 -10.18 3.87 9.15
CA SER A 51 -9.56 3.27 7.98
C SER A 51 -8.64 4.27 7.26
N PHE A 52 -7.54 3.80 6.69
CA PHE A 52 -6.58 4.67 6.00
C PHE A 52 -6.04 4.04 4.72
N PHE A 53 -5.62 4.91 3.80
CA PHE A 53 -4.94 4.49 2.59
C PHE A 53 -3.44 4.30 2.83
N VAL A 54 -2.88 3.30 2.16
CA VAL A 54 -1.44 3.08 2.04
C VAL A 54 -1.11 2.94 0.56
N MET A 55 -0.04 3.60 0.12
CA MET A 55 0.43 3.53 -1.26
C MET A 55 1.94 3.45 -1.29
N ASN A 56 2.48 2.62 -2.17
CA ASN A 56 3.90 2.65 -2.49
C ASN A 56 4.25 3.97 -3.17
N SER A 57 5.39 4.57 -2.82
CA SER A 57 5.76 5.92 -3.26
C SER A 57 6.17 6.01 -4.74
N ASP A 58 6.45 4.88 -5.38
CA ASP A 58 6.83 4.76 -6.79
C ASP A 58 5.63 4.51 -7.72
N ILE A 59 4.41 4.48 -7.17
CA ILE A 59 3.19 4.31 -7.94
C ILE A 59 2.70 5.65 -8.47
N CYS A 60 2.63 5.76 -9.80
CA CYS A 60 2.02 6.87 -10.51
C CYS A 60 0.93 6.32 -11.43
N CYS A 61 -0.34 6.50 -11.04
CA CYS A 61 -1.48 5.97 -11.78
C CYS A 61 -2.76 6.78 -11.56
N ASN A 62 -3.75 6.57 -12.43
CA ASN A 62 -5.09 7.13 -12.31
C ASN A 62 -6.01 6.13 -11.58
N ALA A 63 -5.76 5.94 -10.28
CA ALA A 63 -6.54 5.05 -9.42
C ALA A 63 -7.89 5.68 -9.02
N ASP A 64 -8.98 4.93 -9.14
CA ASP A 64 -10.29 5.32 -8.57
C ASP A 64 -10.33 4.96 -7.08
N LEU A 65 -9.83 5.87 -6.24
CA LEU A 65 -9.80 5.70 -4.79
C LEU A 65 -11.22 5.71 -4.18
N ASP A 66 -12.20 6.35 -4.81
CA ASP A 66 -13.58 6.33 -4.34
C ASP A 66 -14.23 4.97 -4.57
N ALA A 67 -13.93 4.30 -5.69
CA ALA A 67 -14.32 2.90 -5.89
C ALA A 67 -13.73 2.00 -4.82
N MET A 68 -12.44 2.15 -4.49
CA MET A 68 -11.82 1.38 -3.42
C MET A 68 -12.51 1.61 -2.08
N LYS A 69 -12.88 2.86 -1.74
CA LYS A 69 -13.63 3.16 -0.50
C LYS A 69 -14.99 2.48 -0.47
N ARG A 70 -15.71 2.47 -1.60
CA ARG A 70 -17.02 1.78 -1.70
C ARG A 70 -16.85 0.28 -1.47
N THR A 71 -15.92 -0.35 -2.17
CA THR A 71 -15.62 -1.79 -2.00
C THR A 71 -15.23 -2.12 -0.56
N TYR A 72 -14.37 -1.30 0.05
CA TYR A 72 -13.99 -1.49 1.46
C TYR A 72 -15.20 -1.39 2.40
N ALA A 73 -16.05 -0.37 2.22
CA ALA A 73 -17.23 -0.16 3.07
C ALA A 73 -18.32 -1.24 2.91
N GLU A 74 -18.35 -1.93 1.77
CA GLU A 74 -19.28 -3.04 1.49
C GLU A 74 -18.72 -4.40 1.91
N SER A 75 -17.49 -4.47 2.41
CA SER A 75 -16.81 -5.71 2.79
C SER A 75 -16.59 -5.84 4.29
N ASP A 76 -16.56 -7.07 4.80
CA ASP A 76 -16.20 -7.38 6.19
C ASP A 76 -14.67 -7.64 6.36
N TYR A 77 -13.86 -7.27 5.36
CA TYR A 77 -12.42 -7.52 5.37
C TYR A 77 -11.63 -6.39 6.04
N LEU A 78 -10.52 -6.76 6.68
CA LEU A 78 -9.59 -5.79 7.26
C LEU A 78 -8.85 -4.94 6.21
N ALA A 79 -8.90 -5.34 4.94
CA ALA A 79 -8.13 -4.72 3.87
C ALA A 79 -8.85 -4.85 2.52
N THR A 80 -8.77 -3.81 1.70
CA THR A 80 -9.02 -3.88 0.26
C THR A 80 -7.75 -3.47 -0.48
N ILE A 81 -7.37 -4.27 -1.49
CA ILE A 81 -6.14 -4.10 -2.27
C ILE A 81 -6.52 -3.75 -3.71
N MET A 82 -5.86 -2.75 -4.28
CA MET A 82 -5.96 -2.50 -5.71
C MET A 82 -5.19 -3.56 -6.47
N THR A 83 -5.86 -4.22 -7.42
CA THR A 83 -5.25 -5.23 -8.28
C THR A 83 -5.13 -4.73 -9.70
N TYR A 84 -4.15 -5.23 -10.46
CA TYR A 84 -4.00 -4.90 -11.87
C TYR A 84 -3.73 -6.16 -12.71
N PRO A 85 -4.39 -6.33 -13.86
CA PRO A 85 -4.11 -7.44 -14.78
C PRO A 85 -2.82 -7.17 -15.59
N VAL A 86 -1.94 -8.17 -15.66
CA VAL A 86 -0.70 -8.11 -16.46
C VAL A 86 -0.51 -9.38 -17.27
N ASP A 87 0.21 -9.27 -18.38
CA ASP A 87 0.55 -10.44 -19.18
C ASP A 87 1.66 -11.29 -18.54
N ASP A 88 2.61 -10.65 -17.84
CA ASP A 88 3.76 -11.29 -17.21
C ASP A 88 3.90 -10.87 -15.73
N PRO A 89 3.69 -11.79 -14.76
CA PRO A 89 3.74 -11.47 -13.34
C PRO A 89 5.16 -11.51 -12.75
N THR A 90 6.19 -11.94 -13.50
CA THR A 90 7.53 -12.27 -12.95
C THR A 90 8.24 -11.10 -12.24
N LYS A 91 7.80 -9.86 -12.48
CA LYS A 91 8.34 -8.64 -11.87
C LYS A 91 7.56 -8.16 -10.65
N TYR A 92 6.43 -8.78 -10.33
CA TYR A 92 5.43 -8.25 -9.42
C TYR A 92 5.04 -9.26 -8.34
N GLY A 93 4.30 -8.79 -7.33
CA GLY A 93 3.60 -9.66 -6.38
C GLY A 93 2.32 -10.17 -7.01
N LEU A 94 2.28 -11.46 -7.37
CA LEU A 94 1.12 -12.13 -7.93
C LEU A 94 0.11 -12.45 -6.81
N ILE A 95 -1.17 -12.24 -7.08
CA ILE A 95 -2.27 -12.50 -6.15
C ILE A 95 -3.14 -13.63 -6.71
N LYS A 96 -3.52 -14.59 -5.87
CA LYS A 96 -4.59 -15.55 -6.16
C LYS A 96 -5.86 -15.15 -5.44
N ILE A 97 -6.97 -15.16 -6.18
CA ILE A 97 -8.28 -14.68 -5.72
C ILE A 97 -9.26 -15.86 -5.81
N ASN A 98 -10.12 -16.00 -4.80
CA ASN A 98 -11.27 -16.91 -4.82
C ASN A 98 -12.49 -16.15 -4.30
N GLY A 99 -13.51 -15.97 -5.15
CA GLY A 99 -14.61 -15.05 -4.85
C GLY A 99 -14.10 -13.61 -4.77
N ASP A 100 -14.40 -12.95 -3.65
CA ASP A 100 -13.96 -11.60 -3.28
C ASP A 100 -12.69 -11.60 -2.40
N GLY A 101 -12.23 -12.78 -1.97
CA GLY A 101 -11.09 -12.93 -1.06
C GLY A 101 -9.77 -13.26 -1.76
N ILE A 102 -8.68 -12.71 -1.23
CA ILE A 102 -7.31 -13.11 -1.59
C ILE A 102 -6.92 -14.38 -0.83
N THR A 103 -6.48 -15.41 -1.55
CA THR A 103 -6.10 -16.71 -0.96
C THR A 103 -4.60 -16.90 -0.84
N SER A 104 -3.80 -16.26 -1.68
CA SER A 104 -2.34 -16.30 -1.56
C SER A 104 -1.65 -15.14 -2.27
N PHE A 105 -0.43 -14.84 -1.81
CA PHE A 105 0.51 -13.92 -2.43
C PHE A 105 1.75 -14.71 -2.87
N ILE A 106 2.20 -14.47 -4.09
CA ILE A 106 3.41 -15.06 -4.66
C ILE A 106 4.32 -13.92 -5.10
N GLU A 107 5.37 -13.67 -4.33
CA GLU A 107 6.36 -12.63 -4.65
C GLU A 107 7.20 -13.07 -5.86
N LYS A 108 7.14 -12.29 -6.95
CA LYS A 108 8.00 -12.41 -8.14
C LYS A 108 8.16 -13.86 -8.60
N PRO A 109 7.08 -14.47 -9.14
CA PRO A 109 7.13 -15.86 -9.58
C PRO A 109 8.28 -16.06 -10.58
N LYS A 110 8.97 -17.20 -10.46
CA LYS A 110 10.16 -17.49 -11.30
C LYS A 110 9.85 -17.61 -12.79
N THR A 111 8.62 -17.95 -13.13
CA THR A 111 8.15 -18.11 -14.50
C THR A 111 6.78 -17.47 -14.63
N ARG A 112 6.40 -17.13 -15.86
CA ARG A 112 5.05 -16.65 -16.17
C ARG A 112 3.98 -17.66 -15.79
N GLY A 113 4.25 -18.96 -15.88
CA GLY A 113 3.23 -20.01 -15.77
C GLY A 113 2.46 -20.23 -17.08
N GLU A 114 1.55 -21.21 -17.07
CA GLU A 114 0.79 -21.65 -18.27
C GLU A 114 -0.70 -21.28 -18.21
N GLU A 115 -1.12 -20.48 -17.23
CA GLU A 115 -2.53 -20.09 -17.09
C GLU A 115 -2.99 -19.25 -18.30
N ALA A 116 -4.21 -19.53 -18.75
CA ALA A 116 -4.87 -18.76 -19.79
C ALA A 116 -5.51 -17.50 -19.18
N GLY A 117 -5.22 -16.33 -19.76
CA GLY A 117 -5.74 -15.04 -19.31
C GLY A 117 -4.69 -14.17 -18.61
N PRO A 118 -5.06 -12.96 -18.20
CA PRO A 118 -4.15 -12.06 -17.51
C PRO A 118 -3.90 -12.53 -16.07
N TRP A 119 -2.67 -12.30 -15.61
CA TRP A 119 -2.28 -12.51 -14.23
C TRP A 119 -2.67 -11.32 -13.38
N ILE A 120 -3.17 -11.55 -12.17
CA ILE A 120 -3.61 -10.48 -11.27
C ILE A 120 -2.51 -10.17 -10.27
N ILE A 121 -2.02 -8.93 -10.26
CA ILE A 121 -0.95 -8.50 -9.36
C ILE A 121 -1.44 -7.51 -8.31
N ASN A 122 -0.67 -7.39 -7.23
CA ASN A 122 -0.77 -6.30 -6.28
C ASN A 122 -0.31 -4.98 -6.93
N ALA A 123 -1.18 -3.99 -7.02
CA ALA A 123 -0.87 -2.69 -7.62
C ALA A 123 -0.22 -1.69 -6.64
N GLY A 124 -0.01 -2.08 -5.37
CA GLY A 124 0.68 -1.24 -4.39
C GLY A 124 -0.17 -0.12 -3.79
N ILE A 125 -1.50 -0.21 -3.90
CA ILE A 125 -2.46 0.71 -3.27
C ILE A 125 -3.42 -0.12 -2.42
N TYR A 126 -3.64 0.33 -1.19
CA TYR A 126 -4.39 -0.39 -0.18
C TYR A 126 -5.27 0.57 0.61
N ILE A 127 -6.42 0.10 1.08
CA ILE A 127 -7.16 0.69 2.19
C ILE A 127 -7.25 -0.36 3.30
N PHE A 128 -6.91 0.04 4.52
CA PHE A 128 -6.85 -0.83 5.69
C PHE A 128 -7.79 -0.34 6.79
N SER A 129 -8.37 -1.29 7.52
CA SER A 129 -8.86 -1.08 8.88
C SER A 129 -7.69 -0.76 9.81
N ASP A 130 -7.93 0.01 10.86
CA ASP A 130 -6.91 0.26 11.88
C ASP A 130 -6.53 -1.01 12.66
N GLU A 131 -7.40 -2.01 12.68
CA GLU A 131 -7.13 -3.33 13.26
C GLU A 131 -5.91 -4.02 12.63
N VAL A 132 -5.56 -3.71 11.37
CA VAL A 132 -4.35 -4.23 10.70
C VAL A 132 -3.08 -3.89 11.49
N LEU A 133 -3.06 -2.77 12.20
CA LEU A 133 -1.92 -2.32 13.00
C LEU A 133 -1.57 -3.32 14.11
N ASN A 134 -2.53 -4.10 14.62
CA ASN A 134 -2.30 -5.12 15.65
C ASN A 134 -1.43 -6.29 15.15
N TYR A 135 -1.32 -6.46 13.83
CA TYR A 135 -0.52 -7.51 13.19
C TYR A 135 0.90 -7.07 12.84
N ILE A 136 1.23 -5.79 13.05
CA ILE A 136 2.55 -5.22 12.72
C ILE A 136 3.39 -5.15 13.99
N GLN A 137 4.50 -5.90 14.01
CA GLN A 137 5.47 -5.85 15.09
C GLN A 137 6.72 -5.11 14.62
N LEU A 138 7.15 -4.11 15.38
CA LEU A 138 8.49 -3.53 15.23
C LEU A 138 9.51 -4.61 15.62
N ARG A 139 10.40 -4.95 14.69
CA ARG A 139 11.50 -5.91 14.90
C ARG A 139 12.82 -5.18 14.96
#